data_AF-G0N1M2-F1
#
_entry.id   AF-G0N1M2-F1
#
_cell.length_a   1.000
_cell.length_b   1.000
_cell.length_c   1.000
_cell.angle_alpha   90.00
_cell.angle_beta   90.00
_cell.angle_gamma   90.00
#
_symmetry.space_group_name_H-M   'P 1'
#
loop_
_entity.id
_entity.type
_entity.pdbx_description
1 polymer ?
#
loop_
_entity_poly.entity_id
_entity_poly.type
_entity_poly.pdbx_seq_one_letter_code
_entity_poly.pdbx_strand_id
1 'polypeptide(L)'
;MSSLLEMTDVPMTNILEKCGYKSLLTLRKVSKTLKKICIRPTNNRDPIKNLDEIENVMELEQFKNAVVLNISYYFLVRADLSKFFHFQRVHVKLNETSLEELVALKEAFVTSTHMVYFNLNGLNLNGNQLEQLFGTPFYDPCYGEGKQWFFKIQNCKEFMLRIYWYSGWLKFRKLQSEEVPQDAVVQH
;
A
#
# COMPACT_ATOMS: atom_id res chain seq x y z
N MET A 1 5.12 -11.84 24.69
CA MET A 1 5.61 -11.34 23.39
C MET A 1 6.07 -12.54 22.61
N SER A 2 5.22 -13.12 21.78
CA SER A 2 5.55 -14.34 21.05
C SER A 2 6.46 -14.00 19.89
N SER A 3 7.75 -14.34 20.03
CA SER A 3 8.71 -14.25 18.93
C SER A 3 8.45 -15.39 17.94
N LEU A 4 9.06 -15.33 16.75
CA LEU A 4 9.10 -16.46 15.82
C LEU A 4 9.66 -17.76 16.43
N LEU A 5 10.28 -17.71 17.62
CA LEU A 5 10.74 -18.88 18.38
C LEU A 5 9.60 -19.56 19.18
N GLU A 6 8.47 -18.89 19.38
CA GLU A 6 7.33 -19.37 20.18
C GLU A 6 6.08 -19.69 19.35
N MET A 7 6.16 -19.55 18.02
CA MET A 7 5.05 -19.91 17.12
C MET A 7 4.85 -21.42 17.09
N THR A 8 3.58 -21.83 17.20
CA THR A 8 3.18 -23.23 17.02
C THR A 8 3.42 -23.70 15.59
N ASP A 9 3.62 -25.01 15.41
CA ASP A 9 4.09 -25.59 14.15
C ASP A 9 3.15 -25.34 12.96
N VAL A 10 1.84 -25.16 13.20
CA VAL A 10 0.83 -25.03 12.14
C VAL A 10 1.00 -23.75 11.30
N PRO A 11 0.99 -22.53 11.87
CA PRO A 11 1.24 -21.31 11.10
C PRO A 11 2.66 -21.27 10.52
N MET A 12 3.65 -21.85 11.21
CA MET A 12 5.01 -21.97 10.68
C MET A 12 5.04 -22.85 9.42
N THR A 13 4.31 -23.96 9.40
CA THR A 13 4.23 -24.90 8.26
C THR A 13 3.52 -24.27 7.07
N ASN A 14 2.41 -23.54 7.27
CA ASN A 14 1.72 -22.82 6.19
C ASN A 14 2.61 -21.74 5.54
N ILE A 15 3.44 -21.06 6.33
CA ILE A 15 4.40 -20.07 5.81
C ILE A 15 5.57 -20.77 5.11
N LEU A 16 6.05 -21.91 5.63
CA LEU A 16 7.12 -22.73 5.05
C LEU A 16 6.74 -23.31 3.69
N GLU A 17 5.50 -23.78 3.53
CA GLU A 17 4.95 -24.28 2.27
C GLU A 17 4.91 -23.20 1.18
N LYS A 18 4.63 -21.94 1.57
CA LYS A 18 4.51 -20.82 0.62
C LYS A 18 5.83 -20.08 0.35
N CYS A 19 6.76 -20.01 1.31
CA CYS A 19 7.97 -19.18 1.20
C CYS A 19 9.29 -19.94 1.02
N GLY A 20 9.31 -21.26 1.20
CA GLY A 20 10.53 -22.06 1.11
C GLY A 20 11.51 -21.85 2.28
N TYR A 21 12.05 -22.96 2.79
CA TYR A 21 12.88 -23.03 4.01
C TYR A 21 14.09 -22.07 4.00
N LYS A 22 14.72 -21.85 2.83
CA LYS A 22 15.91 -21.01 2.67
C LYS A 22 15.60 -19.51 2.78
N SER A 23 14.41 -19.08 2.35
CA SER A 23 13.93 -17.70 2.45
C SER A 23 13.62 -17.33 3.89
N LEU A 24 13.03 -18.27 4.65
CA LEU A 24 12.72 -18.09 6.07
C LEU A 24 13.97 -18.10 6.96
N LEU A 25 14.98 -18.93 6.65
CA LEU A 25 16.29 -18.85 7.31
C LEU A 25 17.02 -17.52 7.06
N THR A 26 16.78 -16.89 5.92
CA THR A 26 17.32 -15.56 5.60
C THR A 26 16.58 -14.47 6.39
N LEU A 27 15.24 -14.53 6.47
CA LEU A 27 14.42 -13.67 7.34
C LEU A 27 14.73 -13.84 8.84
N ARG A 28 15.09 -15.06 9.26
CA ARG A 28 15.52 -15.40 10.64
C ARG A 28 16.88 -14.79 11.01
N LYS A 29 17.76 -14.51 10.03
CA LYS A 29 19.14 -14.02 10.27
C LYS A 29 19.32 -12.52 10.08
N VAL A 30 18.38 -11.81 9.45
CA VAL A 30 18.54 -10.39 9.09
C VAL A 30 17.55 -9.49 9.87
N SER A 31 17.85 -9.32 11.17
CA SER A 31 17.90 -8.06 11.93
C SER A 31 16.69 -7.10 12.02
N LYS A 32 16.62 -6.43 13.19
CA LYS A 32 15.91 -5.19 13.56
C LYS A 32 16.18 -3.96 12.63
N THR A 33 16.83 -4.17 11.48
CA THR A 33 17.27 -3.14 10.53
C THR A 33 16.63 -3.29 9.14
N LEU A 34 15.81 -4.31 8.91
CA LEU A 34 15.18 -4.53 7.61
C LEU A 34 14.06 -3.51 7.38
N LYS A 35 14.42 -2.34 6.83
CA LYS A 35 13.46 -1.27 6.51
C LYS A 35 12.59 -1.56 5.28
N LYS A 36 12.92 -2.58 4.48
CA LYS A 36 12.25 -2.86 3.21
C LYS A 36 12.03 -4.35 3.02
N ILE A 37 10.76 -4.73 2.82
CA ILE A 37 10.34 -6.08 2.50
C ILE A 37 9.86 -6.13 1.06
N CYS A 38 10.28 -7.17 0.34
CA CYS A 38 9.88 -7.42 -1.05
C CYS A 38 9.40 -8.86 -1.20
N ILE A 39 8.17 -9.05 -1.66
CA ILE A 39 7.59 -10.35 -2.00
C ILE A 39 7.48 -10.42 -3.52
N ARG A 40 8.24 -11.34 -4.13
CA ARG A 40 8.32 -11.50 -5.58
C ARG A 40 8.08 -12.95 -5.97
N PRO A 41 7.47 -13.21 -7.15
CA PRO A 41 7.41 -14.55 -7.66
C PRO A 41 8.83 -15.04 -7.94
N THR A 42 9.03 -16.36 -7.82
CA THR A 42 10.28 -17.02 -8.22
C THR A 42 10.42 -17.05 -9.75
N ASN A 43 9.30 -17.05 -10.47
CA ASN A 43 9.24 -17.00 -11.93
C ASN A 43 8.13 -16.05 -12.40
N ASN A 44 8.48 -15.06 -13.22
CA ASN A 44 7.55 -14.05 -13.73
C ASN A 44 6.60 -14.58 -14.84
N ARG A 45 6.71 -15.87 -15.17
CA ARG A 45 5.78 -16.57 -16.08
C ARG A 45 4.66 -17.29 -15.35
N ASP A 46 4.74 -17.37 -14.02
CA ASP A 46 3.68 -17.98 -13.23
C ASP A 46 2.40 -17.15 -13.35
N PRO A 47 1.22 -17.81 -13.34
CA PRO A 47 -0.05 -17.11 -13.29
C PRO A 47 -0.14 -16.27 -11.99
N ILE A 48 -1.04 -15.28 -11.99
CA ILE A 48 -1.35 -14.51 -10.78
C ILE A 48 -1.80 -15.47 -9.68
N LYS A 49 -1.23 -15.32 -8.48
CA LYS A 49 -1.53 -16.15 -7.30
C LYS A 49 -2.24 -15.31 -6.25
N ASN A 50 -3.21 -15.89 -5.56
CA ASN A 50 -3.78 -15.25 -4.38
C ASN A 50 -2.76 -15.32 -3.24
N LEU A 51 -2.64 -14.21 -2.50
CA LEU A 51 -1.83 -14.13 -1.29
C LEU A 51 -2.76 -13.86 -0.11
N ASP A 52 -3.39 -14.95 0.32
CA ASP A 52 -4.23 -14.99 1.53
C ASP A 52 -3.35 -15.09 2.78
N GLU A 53 -3.90 -14.65 3.92
CA GLU A 53 -3.25 -14.71 5.24
C GLU A 53 -1.98 -13.86 5.38
N ILE A 54 -1.75 -12.89 4.47
CA ILE A 54 -0.61 -11.96 4.59
C ILE A 54 -0.64 -11.19 5.91
N GLU A 55 -1.83 -10.95 6.47
CA GLU A 55 -2.01 -10.30 7.76
C GLU A 55 -1.30 -11.05 8.89
N ASN A 56 -1.38 -12.39 8.90
CA ASN A 56 -0.67 -13.21 9.89
C ASN A 56 0.85 -13.04 9.79
N VAL A 57 1.35 -12.85 8.58
CA VAL A 57 2.78 -12.60 8.32
C VAL A 57 3.16 -11.16 8.70
N MET A 58 2.25 -10.21 8.57
CA MET A 58 2.46 -8.82 9.01
C MET A 58 2.59 -8.68 10.53
N GLU A 59 2.11 -9.66 11.29
CA GLU A 59 2.28 -9.69 12.75
C GLU A 59 3.72 -10.03 13.19
N LEU A 60 4.58 -10.47 12.26
CA LEU A 60 5.98 -10.77 12.54
C LEU A 60 6.77 -9.48 12.80
N GLU A 61 7.72 -9.55 13.73
CA GLU A 61 8.54 -8.41 14.15
C GLU A 61 9.25 -7.71 12.97
N GLN A 62 9.65 -8.45 11.94
CA GLN A 62 10.27 -7.88 10.75
C GLN A 62 9.32 -6.96 9.97
N PHE A 63 8.04 -7.34 9.86
CA PHE A 63 7.03 -6.57 9.13
C PHE A 63 6.55 -5.36 9.94
N LYS A 64 6.45 -5.51 11.27
CA LYS A 64 6.14 -4.41 12.18
C LYS A 64 7.19 -3.29 12.18
N ASN A 65 8.46 -3.65 11.99
CA ASN A 65 9.57 -2.69 11.92
C ASN A 65 9.93 -2.23 10.50
N ALA A 66 9.28 -2.77 9.47
CA ALA A 66 9.58 -2.41 8.09
C ALA A 66 8.91 -1.08 7.71
N VAL A 67 9.62 -0.29 6.90
CA VAL A 67 9.19 1.04 6.42
C VAL A 67 8.55 0.93 5.04
N VAL A 68 9.01 -0.02 4.23
CA VAL A 68 8.59 -0.22 2.84
C VAL A 68 8.13 -1.66 2.64
N LEU A 69 6.92 -1.82 2.14
CA LEU A 69 6.40 -3.11 1.67
C LEU A 69 6.19 -3.05 0.16
N ASN A 70 6.78 -4.01 -0.56
CA ASN A 70 6.55 -4.17 -1.98
C ASN A 70 6.15 -5.62 -2.28
N ILE A 71 4.89 -5.81 -2.64
CA ILE A 71 4.35 -7.09 -3.10
C ILE A 71 4.16 -6.98 -4.61
N SER A 72 4.80 -7.88 -5.34
CA SER A 72 4.73 -7.96 -6.79
C SER A 72 3.28 -8.10 -7.29
N TYR A 73 2.97 -7.49 -8.43
CA TYR A 73 1.64 -7.53 -9.06
C TYR A 73 1.18 -8.92 -9.55
N TYR A 74 2.07 -9.91 -9.45
CA TYR A 74 1.73 -11.32 -9.64
C TYR A 74 1.04 -11.95 -8.42
N PHE A 75 0.92 -11.21 -7.32
CA PHE A 75 0.16 -11.62 -6.14
C PHE A 75 -1.07 -10.74 -5.96
N LEU A 76 -2.23 -11.38 -5.85
CA LEU A 76 -3.51 -10.74 -5.53
C LEU A 76 -3.72 -10.82 -4.02
N VAL A 77 -3.57 -9.68 -3.34
CA VAL A 77 -3.55 -9.63 -1.88
C VAL A 77 -4.94 -9.44 -1.32
N ARG A 78 -5.33 -10.32 -0.39
CA ARG A 78 -6.57 -10.21 0.38
C ARG A 78 -6.22 -9.88 1.83
N ALA A 79 -6.39 -8.60 2.19
CA ALA A 79 -6.15 -8.06 3.51
C ALA A 79 -6.87 -6.72 3.67
N ASP A 80 -7.21 -6.37 4.90
CA ASP A 80 -7.72 -5.05 5.27
C ASP A 80 -6.65 -3.98 5.02
N LEU A 81 -7.03 -2.92 4.32
CA LEU A 81 -6.11 -1.85 3.92
C LEU A 81 -5.47 -1.13 5.12
N SER A 82 -6.14 -1.11 6.28
CA SER A 82 -5.62 -0.53 7.53
C SER A 82 -4.37 -1.24 8.03
N LYS A 83 -4.19 -2.53 7.73
CA LYS A 83 -2.99 -3.32 8.09
C LYS A 83 -1.72 -2.80 7.44
N PHE A 84 -1.84 -1.92 6.46
CA PHE A 84 -0.71 -1.36 5.74
C PHE A 84 -0.30 0.02 6.27
N PHE A 85 -1.09 0.66 7.15
CA PHE A 85 -0.92 2.09 7.49
C PHE A 85 0.35 2.40 8.28
N HIS A 86 0.96 1.41 8.94
CA HIS A 86 2.25 1.59 9.62
C HIS A 86 3.44 1.65 8.65
N PHE A 87 3.26 1.26 7.38
CA PHE A 87 4.31 1.43 6.37
C PHE A 87 4.34 2.86 5.84
N GLN A 88 5.54 3.38 5.61
CA GLN A 88 5.73 4.64 4.90
C GLN A 88 5.42 4.50 3.40
N ARG A 89 5.79 3.35 2.82
CA ARG A 89 5.60 3.08 1.39
C ARG A 89 5.05 1.69 1.14
N VAL A 90 4.01 1.61 0.32
CA VAL A 90 3.34 0.35 -0.04
C VAL A 90 3.19 0.26 -1.56
N HIS A 91 3.44 -0.93 -2.07
CA HIS A 91 3.15 -1.31 -3.45
C HIS A 91 2.51 -2.69 -3.42
N VAL A 92 1.26 -2.78 -3.90
CA VAL A 92 0.48 -4.01 -3.82
C VAL A 92 -0.60 -4.04 -4.90
N LYS A 93 -1.00 -5.25 -5.31
CA LYS A 93 -2.23 -5.50 -6.06
C LYS A 93 -3.24 -6.12 -5.11
N LEU A 94 -4.36 -5.44 -4.88
CA LEU A 94 -5.39 -5.88 -3.97
C LEU A 94 -6.43 -6.71 -4.72
N ASN A 95 -6.98 -7.71 -4.05
CA ASN A 95 -8.10 -8.50 -4.55
C ASN A 95 -9.38 -7.66 -4.58
N GLU A 96 -9.69 -7.06 -3.44
CA GLU A 96 -10.89 -6.29 -3.17
C GLU A 96 -10.51 -5.15 -2.22
N THR A 97 -11.26 -4.04 -2.29
CA THR A 97 -11.12 -2.89 -1.38
C THR A 97 -12.44 -2.15 -1.36
N SER A 98 -12.92 -1.78 -0.17
CA SER A 98 -14.14 -1.01 0.00
C SER A 98 -13.90 0.50 -0.18
N LEU A 99 -14.96 1.28 -0.37
CA LEU A 99 -14.84 2.73 -0.44
C LEU A 99 -14.47 3.30 0.94
N GLU A 100 -14.95 2.69 2.01
CA GLU A 100 -14.68 3.05 3.40
C GLU A 100 -13.18 2.89 3.71
N GLU A 101 -12.54 1.83 3.23
CA GLU A 101 -11.10 1.61 3.37
C GLU A 101 -10.28 2.70 2.65
N LEU A 102 -10.75 3.16 1.49
CA LEU A 102 -10.09 4.25 0.74
C LEU A 102 -10.24 5.60 1.44
N VAL A 103 -11.39 5.87 2.06
CA VAL A 103 -11.57 7.04 2.92
C VAL A 103 -10.64 6.96 4.11
N ALA A 104 -10.60 5.83 4.80
CA ALA A 104 -9.69 5.61 5.92
C ALA A 104 -8.22 5.80 5.52
N LEU A 105 -7.83 5.34 4.32
CA LEU A 105 -6.49 5.57 3.79
C LEU A 105 -6.22 7.05 3.52
N LYS A 106 -7.15 7.78 2.89
CA LYS A 106 -7.04 9.23 2.67
C LYS A 106 -6.87 9.96 4.00
N GLU A 107 -7.71 9.64 4.99
CA GLU A 107 -7.67 10.24 6.34
C GLU A 107 -6.35 9.92 7.06
N ALA A 108 -5.86 8.68 6.95
CA ALA A 108 -4.55 8.31 7.49
C ALA A 108 -3.41 9.12 6.85
N PHE A 109 -3.45 9.38 5.53
CA PHE A 109 -2.43 10.18 4.86
C PHE A 109 -2.43 11.67 5.24
N VAL A 110 -3.62 12.27 5.44
CA VAL A 110 -3.71 13.70 5.80
C VAL A 110 -3.43 13.95 7.29
N THR A 111 -3.55 12.93 8.14
CA THR A 111 -3.25 13.02 9.58
C THR A 111 -1.84 12.56 9.93
N SER A 112 -1.31 11.54 9.24
CA SER A 112 0.01 10.95 9.53
C SER A 112 1.14 11.75 8.88
N THR A 113 2.19 12.06 9.63
CA THR A 113 3.46 12.56 9.06
C THR A 113 4.32 11.44 8.46
N HIS A 114 4.10 10.18 8.87
CA HIS A 114 4.91 9.04 8.49
C HIS A 114 4.67 8.55 7.06
N MET A 115 3.40 8.43 6.63
CA MET A 115 3.03 7.86 5.34
C MET A 115 3.50 8.75 4.18
N VAL A 116 4.02 8.15 3.11
CA VAL A 116 4.58 8.92 1.96
C VAL A 116 4.02 8.45 0.62
N TYR A 117 3.87 7.15 0.39
CA TYR A 117 3.50 6.64 -0.94
C TYR A 117 2.82 5.28 -0.93
N PHE A 118 1.58 5.21 -1.40
CA PHE A 118 0.86 3.94 -1.60
C PHE A 118 0.51 3.79 -3.09
N ASN A 119 0.78 2.62 -3.64
CA ASN A 119 0.43 2.24 -5.02
C ASN A 119 -0.40 0.98 -5.00
N LEU A 120 -1.70 1.16 -5.20
CA LEU A 120 -2.72 0.12 -5.15
C LEU A 120 -3.18 -0.19 -6.57
N ASN A 121 -3.24 -1.47 -6.90
CA ASN A 121 -3.59 -1.96 -8.24
C ASN A 121 -4.67 -3.02 -8.14
N GLY A 122 -5.36 -3.28 -9.25
CA GLY A 122 -6.42 -4.30 -9.30
C GLY A 122 -7.74 -3.85 -8.68
N LEU A 123 -7.91 -2.55 -8.45
CA LEU A 123 -9.15 -2.01 -7.90
C LEU A 123 -10.24 -2.01 -8.96
N ASN A 124 -11.34 -2.72 -8.70
CA ASN A 124 -12.54 -2.68 -9.53
C ASN A 124 -13.41 -1.46 -9.17
N LEU A 125 -12.84 -0.27 -9.39
CA LEU A 125 -13.50 1.02 -9.13
C LEU A 125 -13.68 1.75 -10.45
N ASN A 126 -14.85 2.34 -10.65
CA ASN A 126 -15.04 3.30 -11.73
C ASN A 126 -14.68 4.71 -11.26
N GLY A 127 -14.36 5.58 -12.22
CA GLY A 127 -13.96 6.94 -11.92
C GLY A 127 -15.04 7.76 -11.20
N ASN A 128 -16.32 7.46 -11.38
CA ASN A 128 -17.42 8.22 -10.78
C ASN A 128 -17.54 7.95 -9.27
N GLN A 129 -17.29 6.71 -8.83
CA GLN A 129 -17.24 6.37 -7.41
C GLN A 129 -16.15 7.18 -6.69
N LEU A 130 -14.99 7.36 -7.32
CA LEU A 130 -13.90 8.16 -6.76
C LEU A 130 -14.22 9.66 -6.75
N GLU A 131 -14.96 10.18 -7.73
CA GLU A 131 -15.42 11.57 -7.71
C GLU A 131 -16.43 11.83 -6.60
N GLN A 132 -17.31 10.87 -6.32
CA GLN A 132 -18.23 10.96 -5.17
C GLN A 132 -17.46 10.93 -3.84
N LEU A 133 -16.38 10.16 -3.78
CA LEU A 133 -15.59 9.97 -2.56
C LEU A 133 -14.62 11.13 -2.27
N PHE A 134 -13.95 11.61 -3.31
CA PHE A 134 -12.85 12.56 -3.23
C PHE A 134 -13.17 13.90 -3.88
N GLY A 135 -14.41 14.14 -4.31
CA GLY A 135 -14.84 15.39 -4.93
C GLY A 135 -14.40 15.54 -6.39
N THR A 136 -14.43 16.77 -6.89
CA THR A 136 -14.11 17.08 -8.29
C THR A 136 -12.61 16.84 -8.57
N PRO A 137 -12.26 16.03 -9.57
CA PRO A 137 -10.87 15.79 -9.93
C PRO A 137 -10.31 16.95 -10.75
N PHE A 138 -9.02 17.17 -10.59
CA PHE A 138 -8.19 17.89 -11.54
C PHE A 138 -7.83 16.96 -12.70
N TYR A 139 -7.99 17.47 -13.92
CA TYR A 139 -7.58 16.82 -15.15
C TYR A 139 -6.33 17.52 -15.66
N ASP A 140 -5.24 16.76 -15.81
CA ASP A 140 -4.00 17.30 -16.35
C ASP A 140 -3.95 17.06 -17.87
N PRO A 141 -4.01 18.12 -18.70
CA PRO A 141 -3.99 17.97 -20.15
C PRO A 141 -2.71 17.30 -20.67
N CYS A 142 -1.62 17.34 -19.91
CA CYS A 142 -0.32 16.80 -20.31
C CYS A 142 -0.15 15.32 -19.98
N TYR A 143 -0.95 14.76 -19.06
CA TYR A 143 -0.78 13.40 -18.55
C TYR A 143 -1.94 12.44 -18.88
N GLY A 144 -2.81 12.83 -19.83
CA GLY A 144 -3.90 11.99 -20.34
C GLY A 144 -5.15 11.98 -19.45
N GLU A 145 -5.97 10.92 -19.54
CA GLU A 145 -7.25 10.79 -18.84
C GLU A 145 -7.14 10.49 -17.32
N GLY A 146 -5.96 10.70 -16.73
CA GLY A 146 -5.73 10.46 -15.30
C GLY A 146 -6.47 11.46 -14.43
N LYS A 147 -7.26 10.97 -13.47
CA LYS A 147 -7.97 11.80 -12.48
C LYS A 147 -7.06 12.08 -11.29
N GLN A 148 -7.01 13.32 -10.85
CA GLN A 148 -6.17 13.74 -9.72
C GLN A 148 -6.98 14.48 -8.66
N TRP A 149 -6.68 14.24 -7.40
CA TRP A 149 -7.23 15.00 -6.28
C TRP A 149 -6.10 15.43 -5.36
N PHE A 150 -6.22 16.64 -4.82
CA PHE A 150 -5.22 17.24 -3.95
C PHE A 150 -5.85 17.61 -2.62
N PHE A 151 -5.23 17.18 -1.52
CA PHE A 151 -5.72 17.43 -0.16
C PHE A 151 -4.64 18.06 0.70
N LYS A 152 -5.04 19.00 1.56
CA LYS A 152 -4.17 19.55 2.59
C LYS A 152 -3.84 18.48 3.64
N ILE A 153 -2.61 18.48 4.12
CA ILE A 153 -2.18 17.64 5.24
C ILE A 153 -2.29 18.46 6.52
N GLN A 154 -2.85 17.87 7.57
CA GLN A 154 -3.04 18.55 8.84
C GLN A 154 -1.69 18.99 9.42
N ASN A 155 -1.63 20.25 9.87
CA ASN A 155 -0.44 20.86 10.47
C ASN A 155 0.82 20.83 9.57
N CYS A 156 0.67 20.66 8.26
CA CYS A 156 1.77 20.62 7.30
C CYS A 156 1.46 21.52 6.11
N LYS A 157 2.31 22.53 5.87
CA LYS A 157 2.19 23.43 4.71
C LYS A 157 3.14 23.08 3.57
N GLU A 158 4.19 22.33 3.87
CA GLU A 158 5.22 21.92 2.90
C GLU A 158 4.70 20.83 1.97
N PHE A 159 3.86 19.92 2.48
CA PHE A 159 3.37 18.78 1.72
C PHE A 159 1.85 18.80 1.55
N MET A 160 1.41 18.34 0.38
CA MET A 160 0.01 17.99 0.09
C MET A 160 -0.11 16.51 -0.26
N LEU A 161 -1.28 15.93 -0.02
CA LEU A 161 -1.61 14.61 -0.51
C LEU A 161 -2.14 14.72 -1.94
N ARG A 162 -1.49 14.01 -2.87
CA ARG A 162 -2.01 13.76 -4.20
C ARG A 162 -2.57 12.35 -4.28
N ILE A 163 -3.82 12.23 -4.70
CA ILE A 163 -4.44 10.97 -5.12
C ILE A 163 -4.50 10.99 -6.65
N TYR A 164 -3.97 9.96 -7.29
CA TYR A 164 -3.99 9.81 -8.75
C TYR A 164 -4.65 8.48 -9.11
N TRP A 165 -5.61 8.52 -10.02
CA TRP A 165 -6.27 7.34 -10.54
C TRP A 165 -6.17 7.26 -12.06
N TYR A 166 -5.82 6.09 -12.56
CA TYR A 166 -5.87 5.76 -13.98
C TYR A 166 -6.08 4.26 -14.17
N SER A 167 -7.18 3.87 -14.82
CA SER A 167 -7.42 2.48 -15.25
C SER A 167 -7.16 1.42 -14.16
N GLY A 168 -7.77 1.61 -12.98
CA GLY A 168 -7.64 0.67 -11.85
C GLY A 168 -6.33 0.77 -11.06
N TRP A 169 -5.46 1.74 -11.38
CA TRP A 169 -4.26 2.08 -10.62
C TRP A 169 -4.55 3.31 -9.78
N LEU A 170 -4.49 3.16 -8.45
CA LEU A 170 -4.73 4.24 -7.50
C LEU A 170 -3.45 4.50 -6.69
N LYS A 171 -2.97 5.74 -6.74
CA LYS A 171 -1.73 6.15 -6.09
C LYS A 171 -2.01 7.28 -5.11
N PHE A 172 -1.60 7.09 -3.87
CA PHE A 172 -1.54 8.13 -2.86
C PHE A 172 -0.08 8.54 -2.70
N ARG A 173 0.21 9.84 -2.77
CA ARG A 173 1.58 10.33 -2.66
C ARG A 173 1.59 11.69 -1.98
N LYS A 174 2.49 11.86 -1.01
CA LYS A 174 2.86 13.20 -0.55
C LYS A 174 3.72 13.89 -1.61
N LEU A 175 3.36 15.12 -1.91
CA LEU A 175 3.95 15.99 -2.92
C LEU A 175 4.32 17.31 -2.26
N GLN A 176 5.41 17.95 -2.66
CA GLN A 176 5.70 19.32 -2.23
C GLN A 176 4.57 20.24 -2.70
N SER A 177 4.19 21.22 -1.88
CA SER A 177 3.08 22.14 -2.19
C SER A 177 3.31 22.92 -3.48
N GLU A 178 4.57 23.19 -3.84
CA GLU A 178 4.96 23.91 -5.06
C GLU A 178 4.81 23.07 -6.33
N GLU A 179 4.74 21.73 -6.19
CA GLU A 179 4.51 20.82 -7.32
C GLU A 179 3.01 20.67 -7.66
N VAL A 180 2.11 21.26 -6.85
CA VAL A 180 0.66 21.22 -7.12
C VAL A 180 0.33 22.22 -8.23
N PRO A 181 -0.37 21.82 -9.30
CA PRO A 181 -0.75 22.72 -10.38
C PRO A 181 -1.58 23.91 -9.86
N GLN A 182 -1.33 25.12 -10.38
CA GLN A 182 -1.99 26.35 -9.91
C GLN A 182 -3.52 26.31 -10.04
N ASP A 183 -4.02 25.66 -11.10
CA ASP A 183 -5.45 25.54 -11.39
C ASP A 183 -6.11 24.33 -10.69
N ALA A 184 -5.35 23.56 -9.89
CA ALA A 184 -5.90 22.43 -9.17
C ALA A 184 -6.72 22.88 -7.96
N VAL A 185 -7.93 22.33 -7.84
CA VAL A 185 -8.74 22.53 -6.64
C VAL A 185 -8.14 21.73 -5.48
N VAL A 186 -7.63 22.44 -4.48
CA VAL A 186 -7.10 21.84 -3.25
C VAL A 186 -8.22 21.69 -2.22
N GLN A 187 -8.47 20.45 -1.81
CA GLN A 187 -9.54 20.07 -0.90
C GLN A 187 -9.05 19.94 0.55
N HIS A 188 -10.01 19.90 1.48
CA HIS A 188 -9.79 19.75 2.92
C HIS A 188 -9.97 18.30 3.38
#